data_AF-A0A7C8AHU9-F1
#
_entry.id   AF-A0A7C8AHU9-F1
#
_cell.length_a   1.000
_cell.length_b   1.000
_cell.length_c   1.000
_cell.angle_alpha   90.00
_cell.angle_beta   90.00
_cell.angle_gamma   90.00
#
_symmetry.space_group_name_H-M   'P 1'
#
loop_
_entity.id
_entity.type
_entity.pdbx_description
1 polymer ?
#
loop_
_entity_poly.entity_id
_entity_poly.type
_entity_poly.pdbx_seq_one_letter_code
_entity_poly.pdbx_strand_id
1 'polypeptide(L)'
;MLLLTLMRKVIGYMVTWTTYGTWLQGDDRGWVKDAEVLVVNKKLETVSKKKLQNGPLRLKRREKEIVRNCILEQAQRRGENIRAIAVFSNHVHVILDRCTDEIESVVRKYKAGTTAKLHKAGFACAKKIWTRGFDKRYCFDNKELNTRVKYVTEHNK
;
A
#
# COMPACT_ATOMS: atom_id res chain seq x y z
N MET A 1 -39.16 15.13 -7.13
CA MET A 1 -38.68 14.61 -5.84
C MET A 1 -37.23 14.17 -6.03
N LEU A 2 -36.29 15.11 -5.88
CA LEU A 2 -34.86 14.85 -6.10
C LEU A 2 -34.37 13.98 -4.93
N LEU A 3 -34.04 12.71 -5.19
CA LEU A 3 -33.27 11.92 -4.23
C LEU A 3 -31.87 12.55 -4.14
N LEU A 4 -31.70 13.48 -3.19
CA LEU A 4 -30.41 13.84 -2.64
C LEU A 4 -29.90 12.61 -1.89
N THR A 5 -29.34 11.66 -2.64
CA THR A 5 -28.51 10.59 -2.08
C THR A 5 -27.38 11.29 -1.33
N LEU A 6 -27.44 11.30 0.00
CA LEU A 6 -26.41 11.85 0.86
C LEU A 6 -25.10 11.11 0.54
N MET A 7 -24.30 11.65 -0.38
CA MET A 7 -22.99 11.12 -0.69
C MET A 7 -22.16 11.25 0.58
N ARG A 8 -21.96 10.14 1.29
CA ARG A 8 -21.15 10.11 2.50
C ARG A 8 -19.78 10.71 2.16
N LYS A 9 -19.44 11.82 2.81
CA LYS A 9 -18.16 12.50 2.59
C LYS A 9 -17.06 11.59 3.10
N VAL A 10 -16.18 11.15 2.20
CA VAL A 10 -14.95 10.43 2.57
C VAL A 10 -14.15 11.29 3.54
N ILE A 11 -13.84 10.76 4.72
CA ILE A 11 -13.04 11.43 5.76
C ILE A 11 -11.59 10.95 5.82
N GLY A 12 -11.30 9.79 5.21
CA GLY A 12 -9.96 9.22 5.17
C GLY A 12 -9.85 7.97 4.31
N TYR A 13 -8.65 7.41 4.25
CA TYR A 13 -8.32 6.26 3.42
C TYR A 13 -7.45 5.28 4.20
N MET A 14 -7.66 3.99 3.94
CA MET A 14 -6.66 2.96 4.16
C MET A 14 -6.13 2.53 2.80
N VAL A 15 -4.81 2.62 2.61
CA VAL A 15 -4.14 2.18 1.39
C VAL A 15 -3.10 1.12 1.72
N THR A 16 -3.03 0.13 0.84
CA THR A 16 -2.11 -1.00 0.97
C THR A 16 -1.42 -1.29 -0.35
N TRP A 17 -0.09 -1.42 -0.35
CA TRP A 17 0.61 -1.93 -1.53
C TRP A 17 1.70 -2.91 -1.13
N THR A 18 2.05 -3.78 -2.07
CA THR A 18 2.99 -4.89 -1.85
C THR A 18 4.32 -4.65 -2.54
N THR A 19 5.37 -5.31 -2.06
CA THR A 19 6.65 -5.35 -2.74
C THR A 19 6.58 -6.31 -3.95
N TYR A 20 7.45 -6.08 -4.92
CA TYR A 20 7.51 -6.85 -6.16
C TYR A 20 7.58 -8.36 -5.91
N GLY A 21 6.76 -9.13 -6.62
CA GLY A 21 6.78 -10.59 -6.60
C GLY A 21 6.20 -11.25 -5.34
N THR A 22 5.59 -10.48 -4.43
CA THR A 22 5.15 -11.02 -3.11
C THR A 22 3.65 -11.28 -2.97
N TRP A 23 2.86 -10.91 -3.98
CA TRP A 23 1.44 -11.26 -4.13
C TRP A 23 1.20 -11.58 -5.60
N LEU A 24 1.08 -12.86 -5.92
CA LEU A 24 1.02 -13.35 -7.30
C LEU A 24 -0.41 -13.78 -7.66
N GLN A 25 -0.70 -13.96 -8.94
CA GLN A 25 -1.95 -14.61 -9.32
C GLN A 25 -1.92 -16.08 -8.89
N GLY A 26 -3.02 -16.59 -8.36
CA GLY A 26 -3.13 -17.95 -7.84
C GLY A 26 -2.61 -18.14 -6.41
N ASP A 27 -2.16 -17.08 -5.75
CA ASP A 27 -1.68 -17.07 -4.35
C ASP A 27 -2.74 -17.66 -3.40
N ASP A 28 -2.30 -18.39 -2.37
CA ASP A 28 -3.17 -19.10 -1.43
C ASP A 28 -3.91 -18.19 -0.45
N ARG A 29 -3.42 -16.96 -0.26
CA ARG A 29 -4.09 -15.91 0.51
C ARG A 29 -5.25 -15.25 -0.25
N GLY A 30 -5.55 -15.77 -1.44
CA GLY A 30 -6.42 -15.14 -2.42
C GLY A 30 -5.65 -14.18 -3.32
N TRP A 31 -6.16 -13.96 -4.52
CA TRP A 31 -5.52 -13.07 -5.51
C TRP A 31 -6.57 -12.24 -6.23
N VAL A 32 -6.16 -11.06 -6.72
CA VAL A 32 -7.09 -10.10 -7.32
C VAL A 32 -6.94 -10.10 -8.83
N LYS A 33 -8.08 -10.17 -9.53
CA LYS A 33 -8.20 -9.92 -10.97
C LYS A 33 -9.51 -9.19 -11.22
N ASP A 34 -9.48 -8.14 -12.03
CA ASP A 34 -10.68 -7.37 -12.39
C ASP A 34 -11.52 -6.92 -11.17
N ALA A 35 -10.81 -6.51 -10.11
CA ALA A 35 -11.36 -6.11 -8.80
C ALA A 35 -12.06 -7.22 -7.98
N GLU A 36 -12.01 -8.47 -8.42
CA GLU A 36 -12.53 -9.63 -7.69
C GLU A 36 -11.43 -10.37 -6.95
N VAL A 37 -11.73 -10.81 -5.72
CA VAL A 37 -10.86 -11.71 -4.96
C VAL A 37 -11.19 -13.14 -5.34
N LEU A 38 -10.24 -13.80 -5.97
CA LEU A 38 -10.35 -15.17 -6.47
C LEU A 38 -9.65 -16.14 -5.52
N VAL A 39 -10.19 -17.36 -5.47
CA VAL A 39 -9.63 -18.47 -4.69
C VAL A 39 -8.28 -18.92 -5.24
N VAL A 40 -7.53 -19.63 -4.40
CA VAL A 40 -6.22 -20.19 -4.72
C VAL A 40 -6.18 -20.93 -6.06
N ASN A 41 -5.10 -20.74 -6.82
CA ASN A 41 -4.84 -21.50 -8.04
C ASN A 41 -3.34 -21.80 -8.16
N LYS A 42 -2.91 -22.95 -7.64
CA LYS A 42 -1.49 -23.33 -7.54
C LYS A 42 -0.79 -23.45 -8.90
N LYS A 43 -1.52 -23.84 -9.96
CA LYS A 43 -0.97 -23.88 -11.33
C LYS A 43 -0.64 -22.45 -11.81
N LEU A 44 -1.57 -21.52 -11.62
CA LEU A 44 -1.38 -20.11 -11.97
C LEU A 44 -0.30 -19.44 -11.12
N GLU A 45 -0.20 -19.79 -9.84
CA GLU A 45 0.86 -19.32 -8.94
C GLU A 45 2.24 -19.73 -9.47
N THR A 46 2.38 -21.00 -9.87
CA THR A 46 3.63 -21.53 -10.43
C THR A 46 4.02 -20.82 -11.72
N VAL A 47 3.05 -20.62 -12.63
CA VAL A 47 3.28 -19.87 -13.88
C VAL A 47 3.67 -18.42 -13.59
N SER A 48 2.99 -17.78 -12.64
CA SER A 48 3.26 -16.39 -12.24
C SER A 48 4.65 -16.22 -11.64
N LYS A 49 5.08 -17.18 -10.81
CA LYS A 49 6.45 -17.22 -10.25
C LYS A 49 7.51 -17.29 -11.35
N LYS A 50 7.30 -18.13 -12.37
CA LYS A 50 8.23 -18.28 -13.51
C LYS A 50 8.36 -17.02 -14.36
N LYS A 51 7.36 -16.13 -14.35
CA LYS A 51 7.39 -14.86 -15.10
C LYS A 51 8.15 -13.74 -14.39
N LEU A 52 8.57 -13.95 -13.14
CA LEU A 52 9.31 -12.93 -12.41
C LEU A 52 10.73 -12.78 -12.98
N GLN A 53 11.11 -11.55 -13.32
CA GLN A 53 12.47 -11.21 -13.77
C GLN A 53 13.52 -11.28 -12.64
N ASN A 54 13.06 -11.25 -11.39
CA ASN A 54 13.87 -11.25 -10.18
C ASN A 54 13.12 -12.01 -9.08
N GLY A 55 13.82 -12.47 -8.05
CA GLY A 55 13.16 -13.03 -6.86
C GLY A 55 12.23 -12.01 -6.16
N PRO A 56 11.21 -12.47 -5.41
CA PRO A 56 10.35 -11.60 -4.62
C PRO A 56 11.16 -10.70 -3.68
N LEU A 57 10.84 -9.41 -3.64
CA LEU A 57 11.56 -8.45 -2.83
C LEU A 57 11.03 -8.45 -1.39
N ARG A 58 11.93 -8.58 -0.41
CA ARG A 58 11.61 -8.51 1.01
C ARG A 58 12.43 -7.40 1.67
N LEU A 59 11.75 -6.43 2.27
CA LEU A 59 12.36 -5.33 3.01
C LEU A 59 12.97 -5.82 4.33
N LYS A 60 14.25 -5.54 4.51
CA LYS A 60 14.99 -5.69 5.78
C LYS A 60 14.73 -4.50 6.69
N ARG A 61 15.12 -4.62 7.96
CA ARG A 61 14.89 -3.59 9.00
C ARG A 61 15.23 -2.17 8.54
N ARG A 62 16.45 -1.95 8.04
CA ARG A 62 16.91 -0.64 7.55
C ARG A 62 16.10 -0.12 6.37
N GLU A 63 15.70 -1.00 5.44
CA GLU A 63 14.88 -0.62 4.28
C GLU A 63 13.46 -0.22 4.72
N LYS A 64 12.88 -0.93 5.71
CA LYS A 64 11.59 -0.58 6.29
C LYS A 64 11.62 0.80 6.97
N GLU A 65 12.69 1.11 7.70
CA GLU A 65 12.90 2.43 8.33
C GLU A 65 13.00 3.54 7.28
N ILE A 66 13.76 3.34 6.20
CA ILE A 66 13.87 4.29 5.08
C ILE A 66 12.49 4.53 4.45
N VAL A 67 11.72 3.47 4.20
CA VAL A 67 10.39 3.57 3.61
C VAL A 67 9.45 4.37 4.53
N ARG A 68 9.40 4.02 5.82
CA ARG A 68 8.54 4.71 6.80
C ARG A 68 8.87 6.20 6.87
N ASN A 69 10.14 6.55 7.06
CA ASN A 69 10.57 7.93 7.21
C ASN A 69 10.32 8.73 5.92
N CYS A 70 10.59 8.15 4.76
CA CYS A 70 10.36 8.81 3.48
C CYS A 70 8.87 9.11 3.24
N ILE A 71 7.95 8.23 3.64
CA ILE A 71 6.51 8.47 3.52
C ILE A 71 6.08 9.58 4.48
N LEU A 72 6.50 9.52 5.75
CA LEU A 72 6.16 10.54 6.75
C LEU A 72 6.69 11.93 6.36
N GLU A 73 7.95 12.02 5.88
CA GLU A 73 8.53 13.27 5.38
C GLU A 73 7.75 13.84 4.18
N GLN A 74 7.36 12.99 3.23
CA GLN A 74 6.58 13.42 2.07
C GLN A 74 5.20 13.90 2.47
N ALA A 75 4.53 13.17 3.36
CA ALA A 75 3.21 13.53 3.87
C ALA A 75 3.25 14.90 4.53
N GLN A 76 4.23 15.11 5.43
CA GLN A 76 4.44 16.38 6.12
C GLN A 76 4.65 17.54 5.13
N ARG A 77 5.52 17.39 4.14
CA ARG A 77 5.77 18.45 3.12
C ARG A 77 4.55 18.78 2.28
N ARG A 78 3.59 17.85 2.18
CA ARG A 78 2.39 17.98 1.35
C ARG A 78 1.15 18.33 2.16
N GLY A 79 1.28 18.50 3.48
CA GLY A 79 0.15 18.75 4.38
C GLY A 79 -0.81 17.55 4.51
N GLU A 80 -0.34 16.34 4.17
CA GLU A 80 -1.14 15.11 4.26
C GLU A 80 -1.02 14.56 5.70
N ASN A 81 -2.15 14.33 6.36
CA ASN A 81 -2.16 13.82 7.72
C ASN A 81 -2.21 12.27 7.74
N ILE A 82 -1.09 11.65 8.11
CA ILE A 82 -1.00 10.19 8.31
C ILE A 82 -1.37 9.87 9.75
N ARG A 83 -2.46 9.10 9.93
CA ARG A 83 -2.95 8.63 11.23
C ARG A 83 -2.21 7.40 11.73
N ALA A 84 -1.80 6.51 10.82
CA ALA A 84 -1.02 5.33 11.14
C ALA A 84 -0.26 4.82 9.91
N ILE A 85 0.88 4.20 10.14
CA ILE A 85 1.68 3.55 9.08
C ILE A 85 2.33 2.29 9.62
N ALA A 86 2.21 1.18 8.89
CA ALA A 86 2.94 -0.06 9.16
C ALA A 86 3.70 -0.49 7.91
N VAL A 87 5.00 -0.71 8.06
CA VAL A 87 5.88 -1.16 6.97
C VAL A 87 6.34 -2.57 7.30
N PHE A 88 5.91 -3.53 6.51
CA PHE A 88 6.28 -4.94 6.62
C PHE A 88 7.41 -5.28 5.66
N SER A 89 7.90 -6.52 5.75
CA SER A 89 8.89 -7.02 4.78
C SER A 89 8.33 -7.08 3.36
N ASN A 90 7.01 -7.18 3.17
CA ASN A 90 6.41 -7.43 1.87
C ASN A 90 5.26 -6.50 1.48
N HIS A 91 4.83 -5.60 2.37
CA HIS A 91 3.76 -4.66 2.09
C HIS A 91 3.82 -3.46 3.03
N VAL A 92 3.04 -2.44 2.70
CA VAL A 92 2.90 -1.21 3.48
C VAL A 92 1.43 -0.93 3.65
N HIS A 93 1.02 -0.59 4.88
CA HIS A 93 -0.28 0.00 5.18
C HIS A 93 -0.10 1.47 5.57
N VAL A 94 -0.92 2.35 5.02
CA VAL A 94 -1.01 3.75 5.43
C VAL A 94 -2.47 4.12 5.66
N ILE A 95 -2.75 4.69 6.82
CA ILE A 95 -4.02 5.35 7.14
C ILE A 95 -3.80 6.85 7.10
N LEU A 96 -4.62 7.54 6.33
CA LEU A 96 -4.52 8.99 6.16
C LEU A 96 -5.92 9.62 6.18
N ASP A 97 -5.97 10.88 6.59
CA ASP A 97 -7.17 11.70 6.43
C ASP A 97 -7.45 11.98 4.95
N ARG A 98 -8.62 12.58 4.68
CA ARG A 98 -8.94 13.07 3.34
C ARG A 98 -7.84 14.02 2.85
N CYS A 99 -7.30 13.75 1.66
CA CYS A 99 -6.33 14.60 0.98
C CYS A 99 -7.04 15.55 0.00
N THR A 100 -6.33 16.61 -0.37
CA THR A 100 -6.70 17.49 -1.49
C THR A 100 -6.49 16.82 -2.84
N ASP A 101 -5.36 16.12 -3.02
CA ASP A 101 -5.07 15.31 -4.20
C ASP A 101 -5.83 13.97 -4.19
N GLU A 102 -6.11 13.44 -5.38
CA GLU A 102 -6.60 12.06 -5.55
C GLU A 102 -5.65 11.04 -4.89
N ILE A 103 -6.23 10.05 -4.22
CA ILE A 103 -5.49 9.06 -3.43
C ILE A 103 -4.48 8.27 -4.27
N GLU A 104 -4.80 7.99 -5.53
CA GLU A 104 -3.91 7.40 -6.54
C GLU A 104 -2.64 8.23 -6.72
N SER A 105 -2.78 9.55 -6.80
CA SER A 105 -1.63 10.43 -6.99
C SER A 105 -0.77 10.47 -5.73
N VAL A 106 -1.38 10.46 -4.54
CA VAL A 106 -0.66 10.42 -3.26
C VAL A 106 0.17 9.14 -3.16
N VAL A 107 -0.47 7.97 -3.37
CA VAL A 107 0.21 6.67 -3.30
C VAL A 107 1.32 6.54 -4.36
N ARG A 108 1.09 7.05 -5.58
CA ARG A 108 2.12 7.07 -6.64
C ARG A 108 3.35 7.87 -6.21
N LYS A 109 3.17 9.03 -5.58
CA LYS A 109 4.26 9.88 -5.08
C LYS A 109 5.03 9.18 -3.95
N TYR A 110 4.33 8.60 -2.97
CA TYR A 110 4.97 7.80 -1.91
C TYR A 110 5.80 6.65 -2.45
N LYS A 111 5.26 5.86 -3.40
CA LYS A 111 5.98 4.75 -4.04
C LYS A 111 7.21 5.25 -4.80
N ALA A 112 7.09 6.34 -5.56
CA ALA A 112 8.21 6.93 -6.28
C ALA A 112 9.31 7.45 -5.35
N GLY A 113 8.95 8.21 -4.31
CA GLY A 113 9.92 8.77 -3.36
C GLY A 113 10.65 7.69 -2.57
N THR A 114 9.92 6.66 -2.12
CA THR A 114 10.54 5.52 -1.42
C THR A 114 11.45 4.71 -2.33
N THR A 115 11.09 4.52 -3.60
CA THR A 115 11.99 3.91 -4.60
C THR A 115 13.27 4.72 -4.76
N ALA A 116 13.17 6.04 -4.93
CA ALA A 116 14.34 6.91 -5.06
C ALA A 116 15.25 6.86 -3.83
N LYS A 117 14.68 6.91 -2.60
CA LYS A 117 15.45 6.86 -1.35
C LYS A 117 16.12 5.49 -1.14
N LEU A 118 15.45 4.39 -1.46
CA LEU A 118 16.03 3.05 -1.37
C LEU A 118 17.20 2.88 -2.35
N HIS A 119 17.03 3.30 -3.61
CA HIS A 119 18.11 3.27 -4.60
C HIS A 119 19.30 4.14 -4.18
N LYS A 120 19.04 5.37 -3.70
CA LYS A 120 20.11 6.26 -3.20
C LYS A 120 20.87 5.66 -2.02
N ALA A 121 20.22 4.85 -1.20
CA ALA A 121 20.84 4.13 -0.10
C ALA A 121 21.54 2.81 -0.51
N GLY A 122 21.61 2.51 -1.82
CA GLY A 122 22.27 1.32 -2.36
C GLY A 122 21.41 0.06 -2.34
N PHE A 123 20.12 0.16 -2.02
CA PHE A 123 19.21 -0.98 -1.97
C PHE A 123 18.48 -1.17 -3.29
N ALA A 124 18.27 -2.44 -3.66
CA ALA A 124 17.47 -2.84 -4.81
C ALA A 124 17.86 -2.15 -6.14
N CYS A 125 19.15 -1.83 -6.33
CA CYS A 125 19.65 -1.20 -7.56
C CYS A 125 19.17 -1.96 -8.80
N ALA A 126 18.54 -1.22 -9.74
CA ALA A 126 17.92 -1.73 -10.97
C ALA A 126 16.76 -2.73 -10.81
N LYS A 127 16.25 -2.98 -9.58
CA LYS A 127 15.12 -3.89 -9.34
C LYS A 127 13.82 -3.12 -9.12
N LYS A 128 12.71 -3.70 -9.60
CA LYS A 128 11.36 -3.21 -9.24
C LYS A 128 11.13 -3.46 -7.75
N ILE A 129 10.79 -2.41 -7.00
CA ILE A 129 10.56 -2.50 -5.55
C ILE A 129 9.10 -2.79 -5.23
N TRP A 130 8.18 -2.08 -5.88
CA TRP A 130 6.75 -2.14 -5.60
C TRP A 130 6.00 -2.84 -6.73
N THR A 131 4.86 -3.44 -6.40
CA THR A 131 3.86 -3.81 -7.42
C THR A 131 3.29 -2.56 -8.10
N ARG A 132 2.66 -2.70 -9.27
CA ARG A 132 2.10 -1.55 -10.00
C ARG A 132 0.92 -0.92 -9.23
N GLY A 133 -0.04 -1.74 -8.83
CA GLY A 133 -1.26 -1.31 -8.15
C GLY A 133 -1.11 -1.10 -6.65
N PHE A 134 -2.26 -0.90 -6.01
CA PHE A 134 -2.47 -0.82 -4.57
C PHE A 134 -3.96 -1.09 -4.29
N ASP A 135 -4.28 -1.53 -3.08
CA ASP A 135 -5.65 -1.59 -2.56
C ASP A 135 -5.97 -0.28 -1.84
N LYS A 136 -7.22 0.20 -1.97
CA LYS A 136 -7.73 1.36 -1.25
C LYS A 136 -9.10 1.07 -0.65
N ARG A 137 -9.30 1.52 0.58
CA ARG A 137 -10.58 1.50 1.29
C ARG A 137 -10.89 2.90 1.76
N TYR A 138 -12.08 3.39 1.45
CA TYR A 138 -12.55 4.69 1.92
C TYR A 138 -13.10 4.56 3.33
N CYS A 139 -12.83 5.55 4.18
CA CYS A 139 -13.46 5.71 5.49
C CYS A 139 -14.52 6.81 5.39
N PHE A 140 -15.74 6.51 5.83
CA PHE A 140 -16.86 7.45 5.77
C PHE A 140 -17.28 7.99 7.14
N ASP A 141 -16.80 7.40 8.22
CA ASP A 141 -17.02 7.85 9.59
C ASP A 141 -15.81 7.61 10.50
N ASN A 142 -15.79 8.31 11.64
CA ASN A 142 -14.68 8.27 12.58
C ASN A 142 -14.51 6.90 13.24
N LYS A 143 -15.59 6.13 13.41
CA LYS A 143 -15.52 4.79 14.01
C LYS A 143 -14.72 3.87 13.08
N GLU A 144 -15.07 3.85 11.81
CA GLU A 144 -14.39 3.08 10.77
C GLU A 144 -12.92 3.47 10.65
N LEU A 145 -12.63 4.79 10.63
CA LEU A 145 -11.27 5.31 10.57
C LEU A 145 -10.46 4.88 11.80
N ASN A 146 -10.99 5.06 13.01
CA ASN A 146 -10.31 4.72 14.26
C ASN A 146 -10.06 3.22 14.41
N THR A 147 -11.00 2.36 13.97
CA THR A 147 -10.80 0.91 13.94
C THR A 147 -9.61 0.53 13.05
N ARG A 148 -9.48 1.15 11.87
CA ARG A 148 -8.35 0.89 10.97
C ARG A 148 -7.04 1.46 11.49
N VAL A 149 -7.06 2.63 12.14
CA VAL A 149 -5.89 3.18 12.85
C VAL A 149 -5.43 2.20 13.91
N LYS A 150 -6.33 1.69 14.75
CA LYS A 150 -6.01 0.70 15.79
C LYS A 150 -5.39 -0.56 15.17
N TYR A 151 -6.03 -1.11 14.14
CA TYR A 151 -5.52 -2.27 13.40
C TYR A 151 -4.09 -2.04 12.90
N VAL A 152 -3.80 -0.93 12.21
CA VAL A 152 -2.46 -0.66 11.67
C VAL A 152 -1.44 -0.39 12.78
N THR A 153 -1.83 0.32 13.85
CA THR A 153 -0.94 0.62 14.98
C THR A 153 -0.56 -0.63 15.76
N GLU A 154 -1.48 -1.60 15.93
CA GLU A 154 -1.19 -2.87 16.60
C GLU A 154 -0.12 -3.70 15.88
N HIS A 155 0.01 -3.56 14.57
CA HIS A 155 1.08 -4.22 13.80
C HIS A 155 2.47 -3.60 13.99
N ASN A 156 2.58 -2.44 14.64
CA ASN A 156 3.86 -1.79 14.94
C ASN A 156 4.41 -2.16 16.33
N LYS A 157 3.63 -2.90 17.13
CA LYS A 157 4.08 -3.46 18.43
C LYS A 157 4.98 -4.66 18.20
#